data_AF-A0A959USL6-F1
#
_entry.id   AF-A0A959USL6-F1
#
_cell.length_a   1.000
_cell.length_b   1.000
_cell.length_c   1.000
_cell.angle_alpha   90.00
_cell.angle_beta   90.00
_cell.angle_gamma   90.00
#
_symmetry.space_group_name_H-M   'P 1'
#
loop_
_entity.id
_entity.type
_entity.pdbx_description
1 polymer ?
#
loop_
_entity_poly.entity_id
_entity_poly.type
_entity_poly.pdbx_seq_one_letter_code
_entity_poly.pdbx_strand_id
1 'polypeptide(L)'
;QQWWTMNGAYDPVPELQRIRKPVLALFGGSDRNVVPEVNGPIMEASLEGPGAGDRTVLVIPKADHFMWNTEDAGARNHRRKGFVPQYWNSIFEWLGER
;
A
#
# COMPACT_ATOMS: atom_id res chain seq x y z
N GLN A 1 7.81 19.87 -12.84
CA GLN A 1 9.13 19.21 -12.72
C GLN A 1 9.61 19.13 -11.27
N GLN A 2 9.47 20.21 -10.48
CA GLN A 2 9.87 20.24 -9.06
C GLN A 2 9.21 19.17 -8.17
N TRP A 3 7.95 18.82 -8.42
CA TRP A 3 7.24 17.80 -7.63
C TRP A 3 7.94 16.44 -7.65
N TRP A 4 8.33 15.92 -8.82
CA TRP A 4 9.01 14.62 -8.92
C TRP A 4 10.35 14.61 -8.19
N THR A 5 11.11 15.71 -8.28
CA THR A 5 12.39 15.86 -7.57
C THR A 5 12.18 15.88 -6.06
N MET A 6 11.21 16.64 -5.56
CA MET A 6 10.92 16.72 -4.13
C MET A 6 10.34 15.42 -3.58
N ASN A 7 9.39 14.82 -4.30
CA ASN A 7 8.74 13.57 -3.91
C ASN A 7 9.74 12.40 -3.87
N GLY A 8 10.66 12.33 -4.84
CA GLY A 8 11.69 11.29 -4.87
C GLY A 8 12.85 11.53 -3.90
N ALA A 9 13.05 12.77 -3.42
CA ALA A 9 14.12 13.11 -2.48
C ALA A 9 13.69 13.00 -1.01
N TYR A 10 12.39 12.95 -0.73
CA TYR A 10 11.90 12.81 0.64
C TYR A 10 11.95 11.36 1.09
N ASP A 11 12.64 11.11 2.21
CA ASP A 11 12.65 9.82 2.89
C ASP A 11 11.54 9.79 3.96
N PRO A 12 10.48 8.97 3.79
CA PRO A 12 9.39 8.88 4.77
C PRO A 12 9.72 8.01 5.98
N VAL A 13 10.80 7.21 5.95
CA VAL A 13 11.11 6.23 7.01
C VAL A 13 11.17 6.86 8.41
N PRO A 14 11.86 8.01 8.62
CA PRO A 14 11.94 8.61 9.96
C PRO A 14 10.60 9.03 10.55
N GLU A 15 9.62 9.39 9.70
CA GLU A 15 8.28 9.74 10.15
C GLU A 15 7.40 8.51 10.40
N LEU A 16 7.51 7.48 9.54
CA LEU A 16 6.80 6.22 9.72
C LEU A 16 7.17 5.54 11.05
N GLN A 17 8.44 5.59 11.44
CA GLN A 17 8.94 5.05 12.72
C GLN A 17 8.35 5.77 13.95
N ARG A 18 7.82 6.98 13.79
CA ARG A 18 7.17 7.73 14.88
C ARG A 18 5.71 7.32 15.09
N ILE A 19 5.10 6.58 14.16
CA ILE A 19 3.70 6.16 14.26
C ILE A 19 3.53 5.10 15.35
N ARG A 20 2.73 5.44 16.37
CA ARG A 20 2.40 4.56 17.51
C ARG A 20 0.99 3.96 17.44
N LYS A 21 0.15 4.45 16.55
CA LYS A 21 -1.22 3.92 16.36
C LYS A 21 -1.19 2.67 15.48
N PRO A 22 -2.23 1.83 15.53
CA PRO A 22 -2.36 0.73 14.59
C PRO A 22 -2.33 1.21 13.12
N VAL A 23 -1.68 0.47 12.24
CA VAL A 23 -1.54 0.80 10.82
C VAL A 23 -1.87 -0.42 9.96
N LEU A 24 -2.73 -0.22 8.97
CA LEU A 24 -2.90 -1.09 7.82
C LEU A 24 -2.29 -0.40 6.59
N ALA A 25 -1.24 -0.99 6.02
CA ALA A 25 -0.66 -0.58 4.74
C ALA A 25 -1.05 -1.58 3.65
N LEU A 26 -1.61 -1.09 2.55
CA LEU A 26 -2.04 -1.91 1.41
C LEU A 26 -1.21 -1.56 0.18
N PHE A 27 -0.71 -2.58 -0.52
CA PHE A 27 -0.01 -2.45 -1.79
C PHE A 27 -0.74 -3.20 -2.90
N GLY A 28 -0.73 -2.65 -4.12
CA GLY A 28 -1.20 -3.34 -5.30
C GLY A 28 -0.11 -4.28 -5.83
N GLY A 29 -0.41 -5.57 -5.94
CA GLY A 29 0.52 -6.59 -6.45
C GLY A 29 0.95 -6.37 -7.91
N SER A 30 0.17 -5.60 -8.67
CA SER A 30 0.48 -5.20 -10.05
C SER A 30 0.95 -3.75 -10.16
N ASP A 31 1.26 -3.09 -9.04
CA ASP A 31 1.74 -1.70 -9.02
C ASP A 31 3.15 -1.61 -9.63
N ARG A 32 3.30 -0.72 -10.62
CA ARG A 32 4.57 -0.43 -11.30
C ARG A 32 5.19 0.91 -10.89
N ASN A 33 4.46 1.74 -10.16
CA ASN A 33 4.95 2.99 -9.61
C ASN A 33 5.61 2.75 -8.24
N VAL A 34 4.97 1.94 -7.40
CA VAL A 34 5.45 1.58 -6.06
C VAL A 34 5.50 0.06 -5.96
N VAL A 35 6.55 -0.53 -6.53
CA VAL A 35 6.71 -1.98 -6.66
C VAL A 35 6.65 -2.66 -5.28
N PRO A 36 5.66 -3.54 -5.02
CA PRO A 36 5.39 -4.09 -3.69
C PRO A 36 6.53 -4.96 -3.17
N GLU A 37 7.23 -5.69 -4.03
CA GLU A 37 8.36 -6.54 -3.63
C GLU A 37 9.54 -5.72 -3.08
N VAL A 38 9.65 -4.46 -3.49
CA VAL A 38 10.68 -3.54 -3.01
C VAL A 38 10.18 -2.74 -1.81
N ASN A 39 8.96 -2.19 -1.89
CA ASN A 39 8.46 -1.22 -0.92
C ASN A 39 7.74 -1.86 0.27
N GLY A 40 7.18 -3.06 0.12
CA GLY A 40 6.49 -3.80 1.19
C GLY A 40 7.41 -4.09 2.38
N PRO A 41 8.56 -4.76 2.18
CA PRO A 41 9.51 -5.03 3.25
C PRO A 41 10.07 -3.75 3.90
N ILE A 42 10.27 -2.69 3.11
CA ILE A 42 10.70 -1.38 3.63
C ILE A 42 9.59 -0.81 4.53
N MET A 43 8.32 -0.88 4.11
CA MET A 43 7.19 -0.42 4.92
C MET A 43 7.08 -1.21 6.23
N GLU A 44 7.19 -2.54 6.19
CA GLU A 44 7.18 -3.39 7.39
C GLU A 44 8.25 -2.93 8.39
N ALA A 45 9.51 -2.85 7.95
CA ALA A 45 10.64 -2.41 8.77
C ALA A 45 10.54 -0.94 9.23
N SER A 46 9.95 -0.07 8.40
CA SER A 46 9.77 1.35 8.73
C SER A 46 8.68 1.58 9.75
N LEU A 47 7.69 0.70 9.77
CA LEU A 47 6.71 0.72 10.82
C LEU A 47 7.41 0.23 12.09
N GLU A 48 8.09 -0.93 12.14
CA GLU A 48 8.78 -1.49 13.33
C GLU A 48 9.44 -0.49 14.31
N GLY A 49 9.22 -0.66 15.62
CA GLY A 49 9.82 0.19 16.65
C GLY A 49 9.26 0.00 18.06
N PRO A 50 9.97 0.44 19.12
CA PRO A 50 9.49 0.30 20.49
C PRO A 50 8.17 1.05 20.69
N GLY A 51 7.13 0.43 21.26
CA GLY A 51 5.81 1.04 21.46
C GLY A 51 4.98 1.17 20.18
N ALA A 52 5.36 0.41 19.15
CA ALA A 52 4.53 0.09 18.00
C ALA A 52 3.11 -0.32 18.38
N GLY A 53 2.11 0.25 17.73
CA GLY A 53 0.79 -0.37 17.64
C GLY A 53 0.82 -1.57 16.69
N ASP A 54 -0.33 -2.21 16.57
CA ASP A 54 -0.56 -3.29 15.62
C ASP A 54 -0.31 -2.85 14.17
N ARG A 55 0.44 -3.65 13.40
CA ARG A 55 0.90 -3.28 12.06
C ARG A 55 0.66 -4.42 11.11
N THR A 56 0.01 -4.09 10.02
CA THR A 56 -0.33 -5.05 8.97
C THR A 56 0.08 -4.45 7.64
N VAL A 57 0.93 -5.14 6.89
CA VAL A 57 1.27 -4.81 5.51
C VAL A 57 0.75 -5.92 4.62
N LEU A 58 -0.12 -5.58 3.67
CA LEU A 58 -0.72 -6.57 2.76
C LEU A 58 -0.47 -6.18 1.31
N VAL A 59 -0.12 -7.17 0.50
CA VAL A 59 -0.06 -7.05 -0.96
C VAL A 59 -1.30 -7.71 -1.55
N ILE A 60 -2.08 -6.94 -2.32
CA ILE A 60 -3.28 -7.43 -3.00
C ILE A 60 -2.91 -7.80 -4.44
N PRO A 61 -2.77 -9.08 -4.80
CA PRO A 61 -2.05 -9.50 -6.01
C PRO A 61 -2.56 -8.88 -7.33
N LYS A 62 -3.88 -8.71 -7.44
CA LYS A 62 -4.58 -8.30 -8.67
C LYS A 62 -4.99 -6.81 -8.66
N ALA A 63 -4.36 -6.02 -7.81
CA ALA A 63 -4.57 -4.57 -7.72
C ALA A 63 -3.43 -3.80 -8.40
N ASP A 64 -3.76 -2.75 -9.15
CA ASP A 64 -2.78 -1.76 -9.61
C ASP A 64 -2.45 -0.72 -8.52
N HIS A 65 -1.73 0.33 -8.90
CA HIS A 65 -1.38 1.46 -8.03
C HIS A 65 -2.58 2.14 -7.35
N PHE A 66 -3.77 2.08 -7.96
CA PHE A 66 -5.00 2.68 -7.45
C PHE A 66 -5.92 1.63 -6.80
N MET A 67 -5.43 0.41 -6.57
CA MET A 67 -6.19 -0.74 -6.06
C MET A 67 -7.32 -1.18 -7.00
N TRP A 68 -7.22 -0.86 -8.29
CA TRP A 68 -8.17 -1.33 -9.30
C TRP A 68 -7.83 -2.71 -9.83
N ASN A 69 -8.85 -3.44 -10.28
CA ASN A 69 -8.68 -4.79 -10.80
C ASN A 69 -7.84 -4.81 -12.09
N THR A 70 -6.82 -5.66 -12.12
CA THR A 70 -5.89 -5.85 -13.25
C THR A 70 -6.09 -7.14 -14.05
N GLU A 71 -7.07 -7.98 -13.70
CA GLU A 71 -7.34 -9.28 -14.38
C GLU A 71 -7.63 -9.14 -15.89
N ASP A 72 -7.96 -7.94 -16.37
CA ASP A 72 -8.19 -7.62 -17.77
C ASP A 72 -7.14 -6.63 -18.34
N ALA A 73 -5.87 -6.86 -18.05
CA ALA A 73 -4.75 -6.00 -18.48
C ALA A 73 -4.66 -5.72 -20.00
N GLY A 74 -5.47 -6.37 -20.84
CA GLY A 74 -5.62 -6.10 -22.28
C GLY A 74 -6.65 -5.01 -22.64
N ALA A 75 -7.53 -4.59 -21.73
CA ALA A 75 -8.49 -3.53 -22.00
C ALA A 75 -7.84 -2.16 -21.73
N ARG A 76 -7.89 -1.27 -22.73
CA ARG A 76 -7.37 0.12 -22.69
C ARG A 76 -7.79 0.97 -21.46
N ASN A 77 -8.68 0.46 -20.59
CA ASN A 77 -9.23 1.16 -19.44
C ASN A 77 -9.48 0.22 -18.23
N HIS A 78 -8.43 -0.39 -17.64
CA HIS A 78 -8.51 -1.09 -16.34
C HIS A 78 -9.19 -0.24 -15.24
N ARG A 79 -9.11 1.08 -15.36
CA ARG A 79 -9.76 2.10 -14.51
C ARG A 79 -11.29 1.99 -14.40
N ARG A 80 -11.96 1.18 -15.23
CA ARG A 80 -13.43 1.10 -15.29
C ARG A 80 -14.05 -0.09 -14.55
N LYS A 81 -13.27 -1.02 -14.00
CA LYS A 81 -13.81 -2.18 -13.29
C LYS A 81 -13.96 -1.99 -11.77
N GLY A 82 -13.57 -0.82 -11.26
CA GLY A 82 -13.63 -0.50 -9.83
C GLY A 82 -12.49 -1.12 -9.03
N PHE A 83 -12.56 -0.94 -7.71
CA PHE A 83 -11.61 -1.55 -6.77
C PHE A 83 -11.67 -3.07 -6.83
N VAL A 84 -10.53 -3.73 -6.63
CA VAL A 84 -10.54 -5.17 -6.32
C VAL A 84 -11.35 -5.39 -5.03
N PRO A 85 -12.24 -6.40 -4.96
CA PRO A 85 -13.04 -6.63 -3.75
C PRO A 85 -12.19 -6.79 -2.48
N GLN A 86 -11.00 -7.39 -2.62
CA GLN A 86 -10.03 -7.58 -1.55
C GLN A 86 -9.61 -6.26 -0.89
N TYR A 87 -9.61 -5.14 -1.61
CA TYR A 87 -9.26 -3.84 -1.03
C TYR A 87 -10.20 -3.47 0.11
N TRP A 88 -11.51 -3.54 -0.13
CA TRP A 88 -12.51 -3.22 0.90
C TRP A 88 -12.60 -4.31 1.97
N ASN A 89 -12.54 -5.59 1.56
CA ASN A 89 -12.60 -6.69 2.51
C ASN A 89 -11.45 -6.63 3.53
N SER A 90 -10.21 -6.40 3.08
CA SER A 90 -9.06 -6.29 3.98
C SER A 90 -9.19 -5.13 4.96
N ILE A 91 -9.77 -4.00 4.54
CA ILE A 91 -10.04 -2.87 5.45
C ILE A 91 -11.08 -3.26 6.50
N PHE A 92 -12.21 -3.85 6.08
CA PHE A 92 -13.29 -4.19 7.01
C PHE A 92 -12.92 -5.30 7.98
N GLU A 93 -12.21 -6.33 7.50
CA GLU A 93 -11.70 -7.42 8.34
C GLU A 93 -10.72 -6.86 9.39
N TRP A 94 -9.76 -6.05 8.96
CA TRP A 94 -8.78 -5.44 9.88
C TRP A 94 -9.43 -4.52 10.92
N LEU A 95 -10.43 -3.73 10.51
CA LEU A 95 -11.17 -2.90 11.46
C LEU A 95 -12.06 -3.73 12.41
N GLY A 96 -12.61 -4.85 11.96
CA GLY A 96 -13.51 -5.69 12.76
C GLY A 96 -12.80 -6.52 13.85
N GLU A 97 -11.49 -6.72 13.72
CA GLU A 97 -10.66 -7.40 14.72
C GLU A 97 -10.25 -6.51 15.92
N ARG A 98 -10.67 -5.24 15.94
CA ARG A 98 -10.18 -4.20 16.86
C ARG A 98 -11.33 -3.40 17.48
#